data_AF-A0A2N9JEA9-F1
#
_entry.id   AF-A0A2N9JEA9-F1
#
_cell.length_a   1.000
_cell.length_b   1.000
_cell.length_c   1.000
_cell.angle_alpha   90.00
_cell.angle_beta   90.00
_cell.angle_gamma   90.00
#
_symmetry.space_group_name_H-M   'P 1'
#
loop_
_entity.id
_entity.type
_entity.pdbx_description
1 polymer ?
#
loop_
_entity_poly.entity_id
_entity_poly.type
_entity_poly.pdbx_seq_one_letter_code
_entity_poly.pdbx_strand_id
1 'polypeptide(L)'
;MLRMFGRRRGSQLQVPPVAWDRRRLVAMLAAALVVLVALLAGVGMTVWYAVGGSPTVAATADAAPQAGSVRDRIAAAPMASLDRQAAFTPESSIEGAASMSVPLPFDDDLGVAEVAVGFPHTPAGAVGQWAAIERRVLEAMDTSVLGDVHDAWVAPGGPGIAEWDLTRSVQAFLTSARQSGHAKDVSTLVSARPAGAMVKGVDGPDWVLACVLLDVRVVVNAEARMGYGLCARMVWVTDRWMVGPGAQPAPAPSAWPGSATAAGAGWLAWRDVAGRQR
;
A
#
# COMPACT_ATOMS: atom_id res chain seq x y z
N MET A 1 -54.24 61.90 60.34
CA MET A 1 -55.24 60.97 59.78
C MET A 1 -54.83 60.67 58.34
N LEU A 2 -54.16 59.55 58.06
CA LEU A 2 -54.66 58.20 57.73
C LEU A 2 -54.82 57.95 56.21
N ARG A 3 -53.86 57.18 55.67
CA ARG A 3 -53.92 56.05 54.70
C ARG A 3 -54.74 56.18 53.39
N MET A 4 -54.09 55.87 52.25
CA MET A 4 -54.25 54.61 51.46
C MET A 4 -53.39 54.68 50.18
N PHE A 5 -52.36 53.84 50.03
CA PHE A 5 -52.35 52.51 49.39
C PHE A 5 -52.54 52.50 47.87
N GLY A 6 -51.55 51.95 47.13
CA GLY A 6 -51.71 51.63 45.72
C GLY A 6 -50.47 51.20 44.94
N ARG A 7 -49.54 50.43 45.53
CA ARG A 7 -48.38 49.88 44.80
C ARG A 7 -48.80 48.58 44.08
N ARG A 8 -49.09 48.63 42.78
CA ARG A 8 -49.13 47.43 41.92
C ARG A 8 -47.69 46.99 41.64
N ARG A 9 -47.23 45.93 42.31
CA ARG A 9 -46.03 45.16 41.94
C ARG A 9 -46.45 44.09 40.93
N GLY A 10 -45.72 43.98 39.83
CA GLY A 10 -45.83 42.87 38.90
C GLY A 10 -45.42 41.56 39.57
N SER A 11 -46.20 40.52 39.34
CA SER A 11 -45.89 39.15 39.73
C SER A 11 -44.83 38.57 38.79
N GLN A 12 -43.60 38.41 39.26
CA GLN A 12 -42.66 37.46 38.67
C GLN A 12 -42.97 36.09 39.25
N LEU A 13 -43.33 35.14 38.39
CA LEU A 13 -43.48 33.72 38.74
C LEU A 13 -42.10 33.16 39.05
N GLN A 14 -41.78 33.01 40.33
CA GLN A 14 -40.57 32.33 40.78
C GLN A 14 -40.86 30.82 40.85
N VAL A 15 -40.29 30.06 39.91
CA VAL A 15 -40.27 28.59 39.96
C VAL A 15 -39.29 28.17 41.06
N PRO A 16 -39.70 27.40 42.09
CA PRO A 16 -38.78 26.95 43.13
C PRO A 16 -37.78 25.93 42.55
N PRO A 17 -36.50 25.95 42.96
CA PRO A 17 -35.53 24.95 42.55
C PRO A 17 -35.91 23.57 43.13
N VAL A 18 -35.96 22.56 42.27
CA VAL A 18 -36.12 21.15 42.66
C VAL A 18 -34.92 20.76 43.52
N ALA A 19 -35.15 20.59 44.82
CA ALA A 19 -34.17 19.98 45.72
C ALA A 19 -34.10 18.48 45.40
N TRP A 20 -32.97 18.01 44.91
CA TRP A 20 -32.77 16.60 44.64
C TRP A 20 -32.74 15.78 45.93
N ASP A 21 -33.56 14.72 45.96
CA ASP A 21 -33.63 13.78 47.06
C ASP A 21 -32.26 13.11 47.28
N ARG A 22 -31.81 13.10 48.53
CA ARG A 22 -30.50 12.61 48.99
C ARG A 22 -30.25 11.18 48.52
N ARG A 23 -31.32 10.37 48.37
CA ARG A 23 -31.26 9.00 47.83
C ARG A 23 -30.81 8.94 46.37
N ARG A 24 -31.22 9.89 45.52
CA ARG A 24 -30.82 9.92 44.11
C ARG A 24 -29.35 10.31 43.95
N LEU A 25 -28.89 11.25 44.77
CA LEU A 25 -27.49 11.69 44.75
C LEU A 25 -26.54 10.57 45.23
N VAL A 26 -26.94 9.82 46.26
CA VAL A 26 -26.20 8.62 46.71
C VAL A 26 -26.20 7.53 45.64
N ALA A 27 -27.32 7.29 44.94
CA ALA A 27 -27.38 6.31 43.86
C ALA A 27 -26.46 6.66 42.68
N MET A 28 -26.40 7.94 42.29
CA MET A 28 -25.51 8.40 41.20
C MET A 28 -24.03 8.32 41.60
N LEU A 29 -23.69 8.66 42.85
CA LEU A 29 -22.32 8.52 43.36
C LEU A 29 -21.88 7.06 43.40
N ALA A 30 -22.76 6.15 43.83
CA ALA A 30 -22.49 4.71 43.83
C ALA A 30 -22.26 4.20 42.39
N ALA A 31 -23.09 4.60 41.43
CA ALA A 31 -22.92 4.22 40.03
C ALA A 31 -21.61 4.76 39.43
N ALA A 32 -21.26 6.02 39.72
CA ALA A 32 -20.00 6.61 39.26
C ALA A 32 -18.77 5.89 39.85
N LEU A 33 -18.84 5.49 41.13
CA LEU A 33 -17.78 4.73 41.78
C LEU A 33 -17.60 3.35 41.13
N VAL A 34 -18.70 2.65 40.81
CA VAL A 34 -18.65 1.34 40.13
C VAL A 34 -18.00 1.45 38.76
N VAL A 35 -18.36 2.48 37.98
CA VAL A 35 -17.75 2.72 36.66
C VAL A 35 -16.26 3.02 36.80
N LEU A 36 -15.87 3.83 37.78
CA LEU A 36 -14.46 4.13 38.04
C LEU A 36 -13.66 2.87 38.40
N VAL A 37 -14.20 2.02 39.26
CA VAL A 37 -13.56 0.75 39.64
C VAL A 37 -13.43 -0.19 38.45
N ALA A 38 -14.46 -0.27 37.59
CA ALA A 38 -14.41 -1.09 36.38
C ALA A 38 -13.34 -0.59 35.39
N LEU A 39 -13.20 0.72 35.22
CA LEU A 39 -12.15 1.33 34.39
C LEU A 39 -10.76 1.05 34.95
N LEU A 40 -10.56 1.20 36.25
CA LEU A 40 -9.28 0.91 36.92
C LEU A 40 -8.91 -0.58 36.83
N ALA A 41 -9.90 -1.48 36.96
CA ALA A 41 -9.69 -2.92 36.77
C ALA A 41 -9.31 -3.24 35.32
N GLY A 42 -9.97 -2.61 34.34
CA GLY A 42 -9.61 -2.74 32.92
C GLY A 42 -8.18 -2.28 32.63
N VAL A 43 -7.78 -1.12 33.15
CA VAL A 43 -6.40 -0.60 33.01
C VAL A 43 -5.38 -1.49 33.72
N GLY A 44 -5.71 -2.01 34.91
CA GLY A 44 -4.84 -2.97 35.59
C GLY A 44 -4.64 -4.25 34.79
N MET A 45 -5.69 -4.73 34.13
CA MET A 45 -5.64 -5.93 33.29
C MET A 45 -4.78 -5.71 32.03
N THR A 46 -4.90 -4.55 31.37
CA THR A 46 -4.07 -4.24 30.19
C THR A 46 -2.59 -4.12 30.55
N VAL A 47 -2.28 -3.50 31.70
CA VAL A 47 -0.90 -3.44 32.21
C VAL A 47 -0.40 -4.83 32.57
N TRP A 48 -1.23 -5.67 33.20
CA TRP A 48 -0.82 -7.03 33.56
C TRP A 48 -0.55 -7.90 32.32
N TYR A 49 -1.37 -7.82 31.27
CA TYR A 49 -1.12 -8.51 30.01
C TYR A 49 0.09 -7.93 29.24
N ALA A 50 0.39 -6.64 29.40
CA ALA A 50 1.57 -6.02 28.80
C ALA A 50 2.88 -6.37 29.54
N VAL A 51 2.82 -6.57 30.86
CA VAL A 51 3.99 -6.85 31.72
C VAL A 51 4.23 -8.36 31.88
N GLY A 52 3.21 -9.20 31.66
CA GLY A 52 3.34 -10.66 31.59
C GLY A 52 3.99 -11.19 30.30
N GLY A 53 4.38 -10.29 29.39
CA GLY A 53 5.22 -10.63 28.24
C GLY A 53 6.59 -11.10 28.72
N SER A 54 6.94 -12.32 28.30
CA SER A 54 8.18 -13.04 28.60
C SER A 54 9.44 -12.16 28.57
N PRO A 55 10.46 -12.47 29.41
CA PRO A 55 11.71 -11.71 29.42
C PRO A 55 12.34 -11.68 28.03
N THR A 56 12.58 -10.47 27.54
CA THR A 56 13.35 -10.20 26.32
C THR A 56 14.81 -10.59 26.57
N VAL A 57 15.13 -11.87 26.40
CA VAL A 57 16.50 -12.29 26.15
C VAL A 57 16.85 -11.72 24.78
N ALA A 58 17.92 -10.92 24.72
CA ALA A 58 18.55 -10.54 23.48
C ALA A 58 18.99 -11.82 22.76
N ALA A 59 18.13 -12.35 21.90
CA ALA A 59 18.47 -13.45 21.03
C ALA A 59 19.48 -12.89 20.01
N THR A 60 20.73 -13.33 20.13
CA THR A 60 21.52 -13.61 18.93
C THR A 60 20.59 -14.31 17.94
N ALA A 61 20.44 -13.74 16.75
CA ALA A 61 19.59 -14.30 15.71
C ALA A 61 20.16 -15.65 15.26
N ASP A 62 19.88 -16.69 16.04
CA ASP A 62 19.86 -18.05 15.52
C ASP A 62 18.69 -18.07 14.55
N ALA A 63 19.02 -18.14 13.26
CA ALA A 63 18.07 -18.33 12.20
C ALA A 63 17.27 -19.60 12.50
N ALA A 64 16.07 -19.45 13.05
CA ALA A 64 15.08 -20.50 13.05
C ALA A 64 14.97 -21.03 11.60
N PRO A 65 14.89 -22.35 11.38
CA PRO A 65 14.69 -22.88 10.04
C PRO A 65 13.39 -22.26 9.51
N GLN A 66 13.53 -21.36 8.55
CA GLN A 66 12.40 -20.70 7.89
C GLN A 66 11.68 -21.79 7.10
N ALA A 67 10.61 -22.33 7.71
CA ALA A 67 9.71 -23.26 7.05
C ALA A 67 9.09 -22.56 5.83
N GLY A 68 9.43 -23.01 4.63
CA GLY A 68 8.98 -22.42 3.37
C GLY A 68 9.90 -22.82 2.20
N SER A 69 9.38 -22.74 0.98
CA SER A 69 10.20 -22.99 -0.21
C SER A 69 11.32 -21.95 -0.35
N VAL A 70 12.35 -22.24 -1.15
CA VAL A 70 13.39 -21.24 -1.51
C VAL A 70 12.74 -19.95 -2.05
N ARG A 71 11.72 -20.10 -2.90
CA ARG A 71 10.95 -19.00 -3.49
C ARG A 71 10.22 -18.16 -2.44
N ASP A 72 9.62 -18.80 -1.44
CA ASP A 72 8.95 -18.09 -0.35
C ASP A 72 9.95 -17.30 0.49
N ARG A 73 11.13 -17.86 0.76
CA ARG A 73 12.19 -17.14 1.49
C ARG A 73 12.69 -15.93 0.70
N ILE A 74 12.92 -16.08 -0.61
CA ILE A 74 13.30 -14.95 -1.48
C ILE A 74 12.20 -13.88 -1.51
N ALA A 75 10.94 -14.28 -1.67
CA ALA A 75 9.81 -13.36 -1.71
C ALA A 75 9.63 -12.61 -0.38
N ALA A 76 9.72 -13.31 0.75
CA ALA A 76 9.50 -12.75 2.09
C ALA A 76 10.71 -11.99 2.66
N ALA A 77 11.91 -12.13 2.07
CA ALA A 77 13.08 -11.41 2.55
C ALA A 77 12.82 -9.89 2.58
N PRO A 78 13.13 -9.17 3.67
CA PRO A 78 12.85 -7.74 3.76
C PRO A 78 13.66 -6.95 2.72
N MET A 79 13.09 -5.84 2.27
CA MET A 79 13.77 -4.87 1.41
C MET A 79 14.11 -3.62 2.24
N ALA A 80 14.87 -2.69 1.66
CA ALA A 80 15.17 -1.41 2.31
C ALA A 80 13.86 -0.72 2.76
N SER A 81 13.85 -0.19 3.98
CA SER A 81 12.75 0.63 4.49
C SER A 81 13.13 2.09 4.33
N LEU A 82 12.30 2.86 3.65
CA LEU A 82 12.51 4.29 3.42
C LEU A 82 11.40 5.11 4.07
N ASP A 83 11.71 6.37 4.36
CA ASP A 83 10.67 7.33 4.73
C ASP A 83 9.68 7.50 3.56
N ARG A 84 8.39 7.65 3.86
CA ARG A 84 7.36 7.79 2.83
C ARG A 84 7.61 8.99 1.92
N GLN A 85 8.16 10.08 2.45
CA GLN A 85 8.47 11.28 1.67
C GLN A 85 9.59 11.06 0.65
N ALA A 86 10.41 10.00 0.79
CA ALA A 86 11.43 9.66 -0.21
C ALA A 86 10.82 9.40 -1.59
N ALA A 87 9.57 8.92 -1.66
CA ALA A 87 8.84 8.72 -2.91
C ALA A 87 8.42 10.04 -3.60
N PHE A 88 8.26 11.13 -2.84
CA PHE A 88 7.68 12.39 -3.30
C PHE A 88 8.71 13.52 -3.43
N THR A 89 9.88 13.37 -2.80
CA THR A 89 10.89 14.43 -2.70
C THR A 89 11.88 14.29 -3.85
N PRO A 90 11.93 15.26 -4.79
CA PRO A 90 12.96 15.27 -5.80
C PRO A 90 14.34 15.40 -5.16
N GLU A 91 15.23 14.49 -5.50
CA GLU A 91 16.63 14.49 -5.09
C GLU A 91 17.51 14.53 -6.33
N SER A 92 18.75 14.99 -6.16
CA SER A 92 19.74 15.00 -7.24
C SER A 92 19.95 13.59 -7.80
N SER A 93 19.89 13.47 -9.13
CA SER A 93 20.19 12.24 -9.83
C SER A 93 21.66 11.85 -9.63
N ILE A 94 21.94 10.56 -9.52
CA ILE A 94 23.31 10.06 -9.56
C ILE A 94 23.73 9.88 -11.02
N GLU A 95 24.72 10.67 -11.44
CA GLU A 95 25.39 10.44 -12.72
C GLU A 95 26.15 9.11 -12.70
N GLY A 96 25.98 8.30 -13.74
CA GLY A 96 26.62 6.98 -13.82
C GLY A 96 25.99 5.90 -12.92
N ALA A 97 24.77 6.09 -12.43
CA ALA A 97 24.04 5.06 -11.69
C ALA A 97 24.00 3.73 -12.48
N ALA A 98 24.20 2.61 -11.76
CA ALA A 98 24.08 1.28 -12.33
C ALA A 98 22.69 1.11 -12.98
N SER A 99 22.65 0.41 -14.11
CA SER A 99 21.43 0.30 -14.93
C SER A 99 21.11 -1.14 -15.32
N MET A 100 19.83 -1.42 -15.51
CA MET A 100 19.35 -2.69 -16.08
C MET A 100 18.84 -2.43 -17.49
N SER A 101 19.35 -3.21 -18.44
CA SER A 101 18.81 -3.27 -19.80
C SER A 101 17.55 -4.14 -19.80
N VAL A 102 16.39 -3.51 -20.01
CA VAL A 102 15.10 -4.19 -20.07
C VAL A 102 14.66 -4.25 -21.53
N PRO A 103 14.39 -5.45 -22.08
CA PRO A 103 13.89 -5.59 -23.44
C PRO A 103 12.55 -4.89 -23.61
N LEU A 104 12.39 -4.17 -24.72
CA LEU A 104 11.06 -3.78 -25.20
C LEU A 104 10.22 -5.02 -25.54
N PRO A 105 8.88 -4.93 -25.45
CA PRO A 105 7.99 -5.99 -25.95
C PRO A 105 8.26 -6.27 -27.42
N PHE A 106 7.98 -7.50 -27.87
CA PHE A 106 8.10 -7.84 -29.29
C PHE A 106 6.90 -7.28 -30.03
N ASP A 107 7.18 -6.38 -30.98
CA ASP A 107 6.20 -5.62 -31.75
C ASP A 107 5.29 -4.81 -30.78
N ASP A 108 4.69 -3.69 -31.19
CA ASP A 108 3.80 -2.91 -30.31
C ASP A 108 2.46 -3.65 -30.03
N ASP A 109 2.48 -4.98 -30.03
CA ASP A 109 1.35 -5.88 -29.86
C ASP A 109 0.90 -5.91 -28.39
N LEU A 110 -0.32 -5.44 -28.19
CA LEU A 110 -1.05 -5.61 -26.95
C LEU A 110 -1.65 -7.02 -26.92
N GLY A 111 -1.29 -7.80 -25.90
CA GLY A 111 -1.88 -9.12 -25.69
C GLY A 111 -3.22 -9.04 -24.96
N VAL A 112 -3.60 -10.16 -24.33
CA VAL A 112 -4.83 -10.25 -23.52
C VAL A 112 -4.86 -9.18 -22.42
N ALA A 113 -6.05 -8.62 -22.17
CA ALA A 113 -6.27 -7.48 -21.28
C ALA A 113 -5.43 -6.22 -21.63
N GLU A 114 -4.99 -6.11 -22.89
CA GLU A 114 -4.19 -5.00 -23.43
C GLU A 114 -2.85 -4.79 -22.70
N VAL A 115 -2.27 -5.86 -22.15
CA VAL A 115 -0.93 -5.84 -21.57
C VAL A 115 0.09 -6.16 -22.66
N ALA A 116 1.16 -5.38 -22.75
CA ALA A 116 2.24 -5.65 -23.70
C ALA A 116 2.90 -7.02 -23.44
N VAL A 117 3.27 -7.74 -24.51
CA VAL A 117 3.75 -9.12 -24.44
C VAL A 117 5.07 -9.33 -25.20
N GLY A 118 5.55 -10.57 -25.24
CA GLY A 118 6.77 -10.91 -25.99
C GLY A 118 8.07 -10.69 -25.22
N PHE A 119 8.03 -10.47 -23.92
CA PHE A 119 9.27 -10.38 -23.15
C PHE A 119 10.02 -11.73 -23.14
N PRO A 120 11.35 -11.76 -23.32
CA PRO A 120 12.11 -13.00 -23.45
C PRO A 120 12.16 -13.79 -22.13
N HIS A 121 12.35 -15.11 -22.22
CA HIS A 121 12.53 -16.00 -21.07
C HIS A 121 13.88 -15.77 -20.36
N THR A 122 13.97 -14.63 -19.66
CA THR A 122 15.13 -14.14 -18.93
C THR A 122 14.66 -13.30 -17.73
N PRO A 123 15.50 -13.08 -16.71
CA PRO A 123 15.15 -12.19 -15.60
C PRO A 123 14.78 -10.76 -16.02
N ALA A 124 15.47 -10.20 -17.01
CA ALA A 124 15.14 -8.88 -17.54
C ALA A 124 13.78 -8.87 -18.26
N GLY A 125 13.42 -9.96 -18.94
CA GLY A 125 12.09 -10.11 -19.52
C GLY A 125 10.97 -10.25 -18.47
N ALA A 126 11.24 -10.92 -17.35
CA ALA A 126 10.30 -10.98 -16.23
C ALA A 126 10.01 -9.58 -15.64
N VAL A 127 11.06 -8.76 -15.48
CA VAL A 127 10.94 -7.35 -15.09
C VAL A 127 10.13 -6.55 -16.11
N GLY A 128 10.41 -6.73 -17.41
CA GLY A 128 9.66 -6.07 -18.48
C GLY A 128 8.18 -6.42 -18.47
N GLN A 129 7.83 -7.70 -18.33
CA GLN A 129 6.45 -8.15 -18.27
C GLN A 129 5.73 -7.63 -17.01
N TRP A 130 6.39 -7.64 -15.86
CA TRP A 130 5.82 -7.09 -14.63
C TRP A 130 5.52 -5.60 -14.78
N ALA A 131 6.46 -4.83 -15.31
CA ALA A 131 6.24 -3.41 -15.61
C ALA A 131 5.06 -3.20 -16.56
N ALA A 132 4.89 -4.04 -17.59
CA ALA A 132 3.74 -3.94 -18.50
C ALA A 132 2.39 -4.18 -17.79
N ILE A 133 2.33 -5.16 -16.88
CA ILE A 133 1.13 -5.44 -16.07
C ILE A 133 0.80 -4.24 -15.17
N GLU A 134 1.80 -3.73 -14.43
CA GLU A 134 1.60 -2.59 -13.53
C GLU A 134 1.13 -1.35 -14.28
N ARG A 135 1.76 -1.05 -15.42
CA ARG A 135 1.37 0.09 -16.27
C ARG A 135 -0.08 0.00 -16.69
N ARG A 136 -0.50 -1.15 -17.22
CA ARG A 136 -1.87 -1.34 -17.70
C ARG A 136 -2.91 -1.05 -16.60
N VAL A 137 -2.65 -1.54 -15.39
CA VAL A 137 -3.56 -1.38 -14.25
C VAL A 137 -3.52 0.05 -13.69
N LEU A 138 -2.32 0.58 -13.45
CA LEU A 138 -2.14 1.89 -12.82
C LEU A 138 -2.49 3.05 -13.75
N GLU A 139 -2.32 2.93 -15.07
CA GLU A 139 -2.73 3.99 -15.99
C GLU A 139 -4.26 4.02 -16.16
N ALA A 140 -4.92 2.87 -16.00
CA ALA A 140 -6.38 2.79 -16.04
C ALA A 140 -7.04 3.30 -14.76
N MET A 141 -6.51 2.92 -13.58
CA MET A 141 -7.17 3.11 -12.28
C MET A 141 -8.66 2.73 -12.34
N ASP A 142 -8.92 1.54 -12.87
CA ASP A 142 -10.25 0.99 -13.12
C ASP A 142 -10.33 -0.42 -12.55
N THR A 143 -11.34 -0.68 -11.72
CA THR A 143 -11.51 -2.00 -11.07
C THR A 143 -11.91 -3.11 -12.04
N SER A 144 -12.53 -2.78 -13.17
CA SER A 144 -12.86 -3.75 -14.23
C SER A 144 -11.59 -4.18 -14.96
N VAL A 145 -10.76 -3.20 -15.36
CA VAL A 145 -9.44 -3.48 -15.94
C VAL A 145 -8.56 -4.27 -14.99
N LEU A 146 -8.54 -3.92 -13.71
CA LEU A 146 -7.83 -4.67 -12.68
C LEU A 146 -8.26 -6.14 -12.65
N GLY A 147 -9.57 -6.40 -12.73
CA GLY A 147 -10.13 -7.75 -12.80
C GLY A 147 -9.68 -8.51 -14.06
N ASP A 148 -9.84 -7.89 -15.23
CA ASP A 148 -9.46 -8.50 -16.51
C ASP A 148 -7.96 -8.83 -16.55
N VAL A 149 -7.11 -7.93 -16.04
CA VAL A 149 -5.66 -8.16 -15.96
C VAL A 149 -5.34 -9.24 -14.94
N HIS A 150 -5.98 -9.23 -13.76
CA HIS A 150 -5.77 -10.27 -12.72
C HIS A 150 -6.07 -11.66 -13.28
N ASP A 151 -7.26 -11.83 -13.86
CA ASP A 151 -7.71 -13.11 -14.43
C ASP A 151 -6.80 -13.60 -15.56
N ALA A 152 -6.27 -12.68 -16.38
CA ALA A 152 -5.45 -13.03 -17.54
C ALA A 152 -3.96 -13.24 -17.22
N TRP A 153 -3.43 -12.61 -16.15
CA TRP A 153 -2.00 -12.50 -15.89
C TRP A 153 -1.53 -13.08 -14.55
N VAL A 154 -2.45 -13.50 -13.67
CA VAL A 154 -2.11 -14.24 -12.45
C VAL A 154 -2.32 -15.74 -12.68
N ALA A 155 -1.24 -16.50 -12.57
CA ALA A 155 -1.26 -17.95 -12.70
C ALA A 155 -1.98 -18.62 -11.51
N PRO A 156 -2.50 -19.85 -11.69
CA PRO A 156 -3.13 -20.60 -10.60
C PRO A 156 -2.25 -20.68 -9.35
N GLY A 157 -2.86 -20.42 -8.19
CA GLY A 157 -2.16 -20.36 -6.90
C GLY A 157 -1.44 -19.04 -6.61
N GLY A 158 -1.50 -18.05 -7.53
CA GLY A 158 -1.06 -16.68 -7.31
C GLY A 158 -1.94 -15.92 -6.31
N PRO A 159 -1.60 -14.65 -6.01
CA PRO A 159 -2.36 -13.84 -5.06
C PRO A 159 -3.81 -13.68 -5.52
N GLY A 160 -4.76 -13.85 -4.61
CA GLY A 160 -6.16 -13.54 -4.89
C GLY A 160 -6.36 -12.05 -5.15
N ILE A 161 -7.36 -11.69 -5.96
CA ILE A 161 -7.58 -10.30 -6.38
C ILE A 161 -7.70 -9.33 -5.19
N ALA A 162 -8.37 -9.72 -4.11
CA ALA A 162 -8.52 -8.89 -2.91
C ALA A 162 -7.19 -8.64 -2.18
N GLU A 163 -6.26 -9.59 -2.28
CA GLU A 163 -4.97 -9.52 -1.60
C GLU A 163 -3.91 -8.81 -2.44
N TRP A 164 -4.09 -8.75 -3.77
CA TRP A 164 -3.12 -8.23 -4.74
C TRP A 164 -2.76 -6.76 -4.51
N ASP A 165 -1.49 -6.39 -4.63
CA ASP A 165 -0.99 -5.06 -4.29
C ASP A 165 -1.62 -3.99 -5.18
N LEU A 166 -1.79 -4.28 -6.47
CA LEU A 166 -2.42 -3.39 -7.43
C LEU A 166 -3.89 -3.11 -7.09
N THR A 167 -4.61 -4.04 -6.45
CA THR A 167 -5.97 -3.79 -5.94
C THR A 167 -5.96 -2.70 -4.89
N ARG A 168 -5.00 -2.74 -3.95
CA ARG A 168 -4.86 -1.69 -2.94
C ARG A 168 -4.49 -0.35 -3.58
N SER A 169 -3.66 -0.35 -4.61
CA SER A 169 -3.29 0.87 -5.36
C SER A 169 -4.52 1.52 -6.01
N VAL A 170 -5.33 0.75 -6.75
CA VAL A 170 -6.53 1.25 -7.44
C VAL A 170 -7.57 1.74 -6.42
N GLN A 171 -7.82 0.98 -5.36
CA GLN A 171 -8.77 1.37 -4.31
C GLN A 171 -8.33 2.65 -3.57
N ALA A 172 -7.05 2.75 -3.22
CA ALA A 172 -6.50 3.93 -2.56
C ALA A 172 -6.63 5.17 -3.46
N PHE A 173 -6.33 5.02 -4.75
CA PHE A 173 -6.49 6.09 -5.73
C PHE A 173 -7.94 6.58 -5.81
N LEU A 174 -8.89 5.68 -6.10
CA LEU A 174 -10.31 6.02 -6.27
C LEU A 174 -10.91 6.64 -5.00
N THR A 175 -10.53 6.11 -3.83
CA THR A 175 -10.95 6.67 -2.53
C THR A 175 -10.39 8.08 -2.32
N SER A 176 -9.09 8.29 -2.57
CA SER A 176 -8.43 9.58 -2.34
C SER A 176 -8.95 10.67 -3.28
N ALA A 177 -9.24 10.31 -4.53
CA ALA A 177 -9.78 11.20 -5.54
C ALA A 177 -11.30 11.43 -5.38
N ARG A 178 -11.94 10.85 -4.36
CA ARG A 178 -13.40 10.88 -4.11
C ARG A 178 -14.20 10.46 -5.33
N GLN A 179 -13.66 9.54 -6.12
CA GLN A 179 -14.32 9.01 -7.30
C GLN A 179 -15.37 8.03 -6.80
N SER A 180 -16.65 8.35 -7.03
CA SER A 180 -17.79 7.49 -6.67
C SER A 180 -17.99 6.35 -7.68
N GLY A 181 -17.26 6.36 -8.78
CA GLY A 181 -17.25 5.32 -9.81
C GLY A 181 -16.19 4.24 -9.58
N HIS A 182 -16.22 3.24 -10.46
CA HIS A 182 -15.28 2.12 -10.48
C HIS A 182 -14.00 2.41 -11.29
N ALA A 183 -13.88 3.62 -11.83
CA ALA A 183 -12.81 4.08 -12.70
C ALA A 183 -12.46 5.55 -12.40
N LYS A 184 -11.24 5.98 -12.75
CA LYS A 184 -10.85 7.39 -12.70
C LYS A 184 -11.72 8.26 -13.60
N ASP A 185 -11.89 9.52 -13.24
CA ASP A 185 -12.58 10.51 -14.08
C ASP A 185 -11.86 10.67 -15.44
N VAL A 186 -12.62 10.95 -16.50
CA VAL A 186 -12.09 11.10 -17.87
C VAL A 186 -11.09 12.26 -17.98
N SER A 187 -11.23 13.30 -17.15
CA SER A 187 -10.29 14.42 -17.05
C SER A 187 -9.01 14.09 -16.27
N THR A 188 -8.96 12.94 -15.59
CA THR A 188 -7.79 12.51 -14.83
C THR A 188 -6.83 11.71 -15.71
N LEU A 189 -5.61 12.20 -15.86
CA LEU A 189 -4.52 11.50 -16.51
C LEU A 189 -3.66 10.79 -15.46
N VAL A 190 -3.36 9.52 -15.67
CA VAL A 190 -2.36 8.78 -14.91
C VAL A 190 -1.36 8.18 -15.90
N SER A 191 -0.07 8.42 -15.66
CA SER A 191 1.02 7.74 -16.40
C SER A 191 1.93 7.03 -15.42
N ALA A 192 2.31 5.80 -15.71
CA ALA A 192 3.24 5.01 -14.91
C ALA A 192 4.44 4.66 -15.79
N ARG A 193 5.55 5.39 -15.68
CA ARG A 193 6.74 5.11 -16.50
C ARG A 193 7.73 4.27 -15.70
N PRO A 194 8.19 3.11 -16.19
CA PRO A 194 9.28 2.38 -15.55
C PRO A 194 10.53 3.24 -15.49
N ALA A 195 11.13 3.33 -14.31
CA ALA A 195 12.28 4.19 -14.06
C ALA A 195 13.40 3.50 -13.27
N GLY A 196 13.06 2.45 -12.52
CA GLY A 196 14.03 1.56 -11.91
C GLY A 196 13.60 0.10 -11.99
N ALA A 197 14.58 -0.79 -11.91
CA ALA A 197 14.40 -2.23 -11.95
C ALA A 197 15.28 -2.92 -10.91
N MET A 198 14.80 -4.05 -10.39
CA MET A 198 15.56 -4.90 -9.50
C MET A 198 15.11 -6.35 -9.66
N VAL A 199 16.06 -7.27 -9.67
CA VAL A 199 15.81 -8.71 -9.52
C VAL A 199 16.28 -9.09 -8.13
N LYS A 200 15.33 -9.38 -7.24
CA LYS A 200 15.63 -9.73 -5.84
C LYS A 200 16.08 -11.19 -5.70
N GLY A 201 15.68 -12.05 -6.63
CA GLY A 201 16.20 -13.40 -6.71
C GLY A 201 15.67 -14.16 -7.92
N VAL A 202 16.32 -15.29 -8.19
CA VAL A 202 15.98 -16.24 -9.26
C VAL A 202 16.02 -17.64 -8.68
N ASP A 203 15.17 -18.54 -9.18
CA ASP A 203 15.12 -19.94 -8.76
C ASP A 203 14.78 -20.83 -9.96
N GLY A 204 15.83 -21.14 -10.73
CA GLY A 204 15.72 -21.75 -12.06
C GLY A 204 15.40 -20.72 -13.16
N PRO A 205 15.26 -21.18 -14.41
CA PRO A 205 14.95 -20.30 -15.53
C PRO A 205 13.52 -19.76 -15.47
N ASP A 206 12.58 -20.56 -14.95
CA ASP A 206 11.15 -20.28 -15.00
C ASP A 206 10.62 -19.44 -13.82
N TRP A 207 11.47 -18.95 -12.92
CA TRP A 207 11.03 -18.17 -11.75
C TRP A 207 11.98 -17.03 -11.41
N VAL A 208 11.42 -15.83 -11.26
CA VAL A 208 12.14 -14.59 -10.97
C VAL A 208 11.31 -13.77 -9.98
N LEU A 209 11.93 -13.25 -8.91
CA LEU A 209 11.32 -12.18 -8.12
C LEU A 209 11.70 -10.83 -8.75
N ALA A 210 10.79 -10.29 -9.56
CA ALA A 210 10.99 -9.04 -10.27
C ALA A 210 10.39 -7.87 -9.49
N CYS A 211 11.10 -6.75 -9.47
CA CYS A 211 10.64 -5.52 -8.85
C CYS A 211 10.85 -4.36 -9.82
N VAL A 212 9.89 -3.44 -9.85
CA VAL A 212 9.89 -2.27 -10.72
C VAL A 212 9.61 -1.03 -9.87
N LEU A 213 10.36 0.03 -10.14
CA LEU A 213 10.12 1.36 -9.62
C LEU A 213 9.54 2.20 -10.76
N LEU A 214 8.31 2.64 -10.57
CA LEU A 214 7.57 3.47 -11.52
C LEU A 214 7.71 4.94 -11.12
N ASP A 215 7.91 5.79 -12.13
CA ASP A 215 7.61 7.21 -12.08
C ASP A 215 6.13 7.41 -12.40
N VAL A 216 5.32 7.57 -11.35
CA VAL A 216 3.89 7.78 -11.45
C VAL A 216 3.60 9.27 -11.47
N ARG A 217 2.95 9.74 -12.53
CA ARG A 217 2.42 11.10 -12.65
C ARG A 217 0.91 11.06 -12.76
N VAL A 218 0.25 11.88 -11.95
CA VAL A 218 -1.19 12.08 -11.95
C VAL A 218 -1.48 13.54 -12.23
N VAL A 219 -2.38 13.80 -13.18
CA VAL A 219 -2.85 15.14 -13.50
C VAL A 219 -4.37 15.16 -13.37
N VAL A 220 -4.88 15.99 -12.47
CA VAL A 220 -6.32 16.28 -12.32
C VAL A 220 -6.53 17.78 -12.53
N ASN A 221 -6.39 18.56 -11.44
CA ASN A 221 -6.33 20.03 -11.47
C ASN A 221 -4.90 20.56 -11.28
N ALA A 222 -4.04 19.72 -10.68
CA ALA A 222 -2.62 19.96 -10.49
C ALA A 222 -1.87 18.65 -10.76
N GLU A 223 -0.59 18.76 -11.10
CA GLU A 223 0.28 17.60 -11.24
C GLU A 223 0.74 17.11 -9.86
N ALA A 224 0.64 15.81 -9.64
CA ALA A 224 1.33 15.09 -8.58
C ALA A 224 2.23 14.03 -9.20
N ARG A 225 3.42 13.84 -8.63
CA ARG A 225 4.40 12.85 -9.10
C ARG A 225 5.00 12.11 -7.92
N MET A 226 5.21 10.81 -8.07
CA MET A 226 5.86 9.98 -7.06
C MET A 226 6.60 8.80 -7.69
N GLY A 227 7.63 8.34 -7.00
CA GLY A 227 8.18 7.00 -7.22
C GLY A 227 7.31 5.95 -6.55
N TYR A 228 6.99 4.88 -7.25
CA TYR A 228 6.18 3.78 -6.71
C TYR A 228 6.81 2.44 -7.01
N GLY A 229 7.28 1.77 -5.95
CA GLY A 229 7.96 0.47 -6.05
C GLY A 229 7.02 -0.67 -5.75
N LEU A 230 7.07 -1.72 -6.56
CA LEU A 230 6.30 -2.95 -6.39
C LEU A 230 7.11 -4.15 -6.87
N CYS A 231 6.77 -5.33 -6.36
CA CYS A 231 7.42 -6.59 -6.73
C CYS A 231 6.38 -7.67 -7.02
N ALA A 232 6.72 -8.59 -7.92
CA ALA A 232 5.95 -9.80 -8.16
C ALA A 232 6.84 -11.03 -8.27
N ARG A 233 6.27 -12.17 -7.89
CA ARG A 233 6.80 -13.49 -8.25
C ARG A 233 6.44 -13.70 -9.70
N MET A 234 7.40 -13.70 -10.60
CA MET A 234 7.16 -13.96 -12.03
C MET A 234 7.51 -15.42 -12.34
N VAL A 235 6.60 -16.10 -13.03
CA VAL A 235 6.78 -17.47 -13.52
C VAL A 235 6.67 -17.54 -15.03
N TRP A 236 7.52 -18.33 -15.66
CA TRP A 236 7.37 -18.64 -17.07
C TRP A 236 6.31 -19.72 -17.24
N VAL A 237 5.23 -19.40 -17.95
CA VAL A 237 4.12 -20.32 -18.23
C VAL A 237 3.98 -20.43 -19.74
N THR A 238 4.30 -21.61 -20.27
CA THR A 238 4.30 -21.92 -21.71
C THR A 238 5.27 -21.03 -22.48
N ASP A 239 4.86 -19.81 -22.82
CA ASP A 239 5.54 -18.87 -23.72
C ASP A 239 5.61 -17.44 -23.18
N ARG A 240 5.18 -17.19 -21.94
CA ARG A 240 5.16 -15.85 -21.35
C ARG A 240 5.40 -15.84 -19.84
N TRP A 241 5.83 -14.69 -19.34
CA TRP A 241 5.89 -14.41 -17.91
C TRP A 241 4.49 -14.10 -17.36
N MET A 242 4.14 -14.67 -16.20
CA MET A 242 2.90 -14.41 -15.47
C MET A 242 3.20 -14.20 -13.98
N VAL A 243 2.29 -13.57 -13.24
CA VAL A 243 2.40 -13.51 -11.78
C VAL A 243 2.15 -14.91 -11.22
N GLY A 244 3.14 -15.45 -10.53
CA GLY A 244 3.18 -16.83 -10.07
C GLY A 244 2.65 -17.07 -8.68
N PRO A 245 2.69 -18.34 -8.23
CA PRO A 245 2.04 -18.77 -7.01
C PRO A 245 2.66 -18.25 -5.71
N GLY A 246 1.79 -18.17 -4.70
CA GLY A 246 2.06 -17.90 -3.31
C GLY A 246 1.91 -16.42 -2.90
N ALA A 247 2.25 -16.14 -1.64
CA ALA A 247 2.00 -14.84 -1.03
C ALA A 247 2.76 -13.70 -1.72
N GLN A 248 2.20 -12.49 -1.68
CA GLN A 248 2.89 -11.35 -2.27
C GLN A 248 4.26 -11.08 -1.64
N PRO A 249 5.21 -10.53 -2.41
CA PRO A 249 6.55 -10.26 -1.90
C PRO A 249 6.54 -9.21 -0.78
N ALA A 250 7.65 -9.14 -0.03
CA ALA A 250 7.89 -8.04 0.88
C ALA A 250 7.76 -6.69 0.14
N PRO A 251 7.16 -5.65 0.76
CA PRO A 251 6.95 -4.36 0.10
C PRO A 251 8.24 -3.77 -0.44
N ALA A 252 8.20 -3.32 -1.70
CA ALA A 252 9.35 -2.67 -2.32
C ALA A 252 9.51 -1.22 -1.82
N PRO A 253 10.75 -0.72 -1.69
CA PRO A 253 11.00 0.66 -1.32
C PRO A 253 10.54 1.61 -2.43
N SER A 254 9.58 2.49 -2.12
CA SER A 254 9.24 3.62 -2.97
C SER A 254 10.22 4.77 -2.73
N ALA A 255 10.89 5.24 -3.78
CA ALA A 255 11.87 6.32 -3.74
C ALA A 255 11.77 7.16 -5.02
N TRP A 256 12.19 8.43 -4.97
CA TRP A 256 12.20 9.29 -6.14
C TRP A 256 13.01 8.67 -7.29
N PRO A 257 12.44 8.56 -8.51
CA PRO A 257 13.12 7.91 -9.63
C PRO A 257 14.49 8.52 -9.94
N GLY A 258 15.52 7.67 -10.03
CA GLY A 258 16.90 8.07 -10.36
C GLY A 258 17.68 8.74 -9.22
N SER A 259 17.12 8.85 -8.02
CA SER A 259 17.80 9.48 -6.89
C SER A 259 18.88 8.61 -6.26
N ALA A 260 19.72 9.23 -5.44
CA ALA A 260 20.67 8.53 -4.58
C ALA A 260 19.98 7.59 -3.60
N THR A 261 18.82 7.99 -3.05
CA THR A 261 18.03 7.12 -2.18
C THR A 261 17.50 5.90 -2.92
N ALA A 262 17.06 6.05 -4.17
CA ALA A 262 16.65 4.90 -4.99
C ALA A 262 17.82 3.94 -5.26
N ALA A 263 18.99 4.47 -5.64
CA ALA A 263 20.18 3.67 -5.87
C ALA A 263 20.65 2.95 -4.59
N GLY A 264 20.65 3.64 -3.44
CA GLY A 264 21.00 3.06 -2.14
C GLY A 264 20.02 1.97 -1.68
N ALA A 265 18.76 2.02 -2.11
CA ALA A 265 17.78 0.98 -1.90
C ALA A 265 17.92 -0.22 -2.87
N GLY A 266 18.88 -0.16 -3.80
CA GLY A 266 19.22 -1.23 -4.74
C GLY A 266 18.52 -1.13 -6.10
N TRP A 267 17.82 -0.04 -6.40
CA TRP A 267 17.21 0.16 -7.71
C TRP A 267 18.29 0.41 -8.77
N LEU A 268 18.28 -0.37 -9.84
CA LEU A 268 19.05 -0.09 -11.04
C LEU A 268 18.23 0.83 -11.95
N ALA A 269 18.87 1.83 -12.54
CA ALA A 269 18.21 2.72 -13.51
C ALA A 269 17.67 1.90 -14.69
N TRP A 270 16.42 2.19 -15.10
CA TRP A 270 15.80 1.54 -16.25
C TRP A 270 16.44 1.99 -17.56
N ARG A 271 16.77 1.04 -18.44
CA ARG A 271 17.18 1.32 -19.82
C ARG A 271 16.49 0.38 -20.78
N ASP A 272 15.69 0.94 -21.68
CA ASP A 272 15.10 0.18 -22.77
C ASP A 272 16.19 -0.30 -23.73
N VAL A 273 16.11 -1.56 -24.12
CA VAL A 273 16.88 -2.12 -25.22
C VAL A 273 15.94 -2.77 -26.20
N ALA A 274 16.23 -2.64 -27.50
CA ALA A 274 15.42 -3.28 -28.53
C ALA A 274 15.28 -4.78 -28.25
N GLY A 275 14.05 -5.27 -28.20
CA GLY A 275 13.77 -6.70 -28.17
C GLY A 275 14.44 -7.33 -29.38
N ARG A 276 15.15 -8.46 -29.20
CA ARG A 276 15.78 -9.17 -30.31
C ARG A 276 14.68 -9.54 -31.31
N GLN A 277 14.64 -8.92 -32.50
CA GLN A 277 13.74 -9.35 -33.57
C GLN A 277 14.00 -10.84 -33.85
N ARG A 278 12.95 -11.65 -33.90
CA ARG A 278 13.07 -13.08 -34.18
C ARG A 278 13.62 -13.32 -35.58
#